data_AF-A0A818IWX5-F1
#
_entry.id   AF-A0A818IWX5-F1
#
_cell.length_a   1.000
_cell.length_b   1.000
_cell.length_c   1.000
_cell.angle_alpha   90.00
_cell.angle_beta   90.00
_cell.angle_gamma   90.00
#
_symmetry.space_group_name_H-M   'P 1'
#
loop_
_entity.id
_entity.type
_entity.pdbx_description
1 polymer ?
#
loop_
_entity_poly.entity_id
_entity_poly.type
_entity_poly.pdbx_seq_one_letter_code
_entity_poly.pdbx_strand_id
1 'polypeptide(L)'
;MWEKNQQPVGNYKIEPLGLFRGLGKHPKMGRVKKRINPEDIIINIGRETQIPKPPEGHHWKEVRHDNKQDERDRQKYEKARKLHRFIDKIRENYQTDWKNKEMRIHQRVVALYFICKLPRHVGKEKYEDETDTVDCCSLRVEHIKLFEKINTIGENVVEFDFLGKDSIRYTNKVSVELRGNKNLKLFMENKNDDDDLFDPLGREENKDIALGTSKLNYLDPRISVAWRKKWDVPIEEIYSKTQHDKLLWAVDMATADYHFYNYEGEIVLHNVDDEGQQRDSDDE
;
A
#
# COMPACT_ATOMS: atom_id res chain seq x y z
N MET A 1 -8.85 19.71 18.25
CA MET A 1 -9.72 18.91 19.13
C MET A 1 -10.20 17.74 18.33
N TRP A 2 -9.94 16.52 18.79
CA TRP A 2 -10.49 15.30 18.24
C TRP A 2 -11.31 14.64 19.34
N GLU A 3 -12.61 14.41 19.12
CA GLU A 3 -13.51 13.80 20.11
C GLU A 3 -13.39 14.41 21.52
N LYS A 4 -13.41 15.75 21.60
CA LYS A 4 -13.28 16.52 22.86
C LYS A 4 -11.91 16.44 23.56
N ASN A 5 -10.92 15.78 22.96
CA ASN A 5 -9.55 15.73 23.45
C ASN A 5 -8.61 16.63 22.62
N GLN A 6 -7.63 17.26 23.29
CA GLN A 6 -6.56 18.01 22.62
C GLN A 6 -5.52 17.03 22.07
N GLN A 7 -5.26 17.12 20.76
CA GLN A 7 -4.28 16.28 20.07
C GLN A 7 -3.20 17.15 19.42
N PRO A 8 -1.91 16.74 19.45
CA PRO A 8 -0.85 17.43 18.76
C PRO A 8 -1.00 17.31 17.24
N VAL A 9 -0.87 18.42 16.53
CA VAL A 9 -0.86 18.43 15.06
C VAL A 9 0.56 18.18 14.58
N GLY A 10 0.74 17.21 13.66
CA GLY A 10 2.06 16.85 13.14
C GLY A 10 2.78 18.01 12.44
N ASN A 11 2.38 18.34 11.21
CA ASN A 11 2.95 19.45 10.43
C ASN A 11 1.89 20.52 10.18
N TYR A 12 1.94 21.61 10.94
CA TYR A 12 1.05 22.77 10.76
C TYR A 12 1.71 23.90 9.95
N LYS A 13 3.03 23.86 9.75
CA LYS A 13 3.75 24.81 8.89
C LYS A 13 3.67 24.34 7.45
N ILE A 14 3.13 25.20 6.59
CA ILE A 14 3.04 24.97 5.16
C ILE A 14 4.46 24.93 4.56
N GLU A 15 4.69 24.03 3.60
CA GLU A 15 5.97 23.97 2.90
C GLU A 15 6.31 25.32 2.25
N PRO A 16 7.51 25.88 2.49
CA PRO A 16 7.90 27.15 1.90
C PRO A 16 8.18 27.03 0.40
N LEU A 17 8.21 28.18 -0.29
CA LEU A 17 8.75 28.28 -1.65
C LEU A 17 10.17 27.69 -1.67
N GLY A 18 10.46 26.88 -2.67
CA GLY A 18 11.77 26.27 -2.79
C GLY A 18 11.97 25.57 -4.13
N LEU A 19 13.07 24.84 -4.24
CA LEU A 19 13.31 23.97 -5.39
C LEU A 19 12.86 22.55 -5.05
N PHE A 20 12.20 21.89 -6.00
CA PHE A 20 11.80 20.51 -5.88
C PHE A 20 13.04 19.62 -5.88
N ARG A 21 13.22 18.87 -4.80
CA ARG A 21 14.32 17.91 -4.62
C ARG A 21 13.72 16.51 -4.65
N GLY A 22 13.44 16.02 -5.86
CA GLY A 22 12.99 14.65 -6.06
C GLY A 22 14.09 13.64 -5.73
N LEU A 23 13.69 12.42 -5.36
CA LEU A 23 14.63 11.32 -5.13
C LEU A 23 15.08 10.70 -6.47
N GLY A 24 16.33 10.23 -6.52
CA GLY A 24 16.92 9.65 -7.73
C GLY A 24 17.06 10.64 -8.89
N LYS A 25 16.96 10.13 -10.12
CA LYS A 25 17.03 10.94 -11.36
C LYS A 25 15.66 11.53 -11.74
N HIS A 26 15.03 12.27 -10.82
CA HIS A 26 13.67 12.77 -11.05
C HIS A 26 13.64 13.89 -12.12
N PRO A 27 12.77 13.81 -13.15
CA PRO A 27 12.72 14.79 -14.25
C PRO A 27 12.28 16.21 -13.84
N LYS A 28 11.71 16.36 -12.63
CA LYS A 28 11.27 17.66 -12.08
C LYS A 28 12.26 18.24 -11.08
N MET A 29 13.38 17.56 -10.81
CA MET A 29 14.39 18.06 -9.88
C MET A 29 14.87 19.45 -10.31
N GLY A 30 14.93 20.38 -9.36
CA GLY A 30 15.28 21.78 -9.63
C GLY A 30 14.12 22.65 -10.12
N ARG A 31 12.93 22.11 -10.40
CA ARG A 31 11.74 22.94 -10.67
C ARG A 31 11.31 23.72 -9.42
N VAL A 32 10.74 24.89 -9.60
CA VAL A 32 10.26 25.73 -8.49
C VAL A 32 8.99 25.13 -7.88
N LYS A 33 9.04 24.80 -6.59
CA LYS A 33 7.86 24.59 -5.74
C LYS A 33 7.28 25.97 -5.44
N LYS A 34 6.09 26.26 -5.98
CA LYS A 34 5.39 27.53 -5.76
C LYS A 34 4.97 27.66 -4.29
N ARG A 35 4.84 28.90 -3.82
CA ARG A 35 4.23 29.21 -2.53
C ARG A 35 2.75 28.78 -2.58
N ILE A 36 2.31 28.07 -1.56
CA ILE A 36 0.92 27.71 -1.36
C ILE A 36 0.20 28.91 -0.72
N ASN A 37 -0.91 29.34 -1.32
CA ASN A 37 -1.77 30.40 -0.79
C ASN A 37 -2.99 29.81 -0.08
N PRO A 38 -3.72 30.58 0.75
CA PRO A 38 -4.97 30.11 1.36
C PRO A 38 -5.98 29.52 0.36
N GLU A 39 -6.03 30.07 -0.85
CA GLU A 39 -6.91 29.64 -1.94
C GLU A 39 -6.56 28.25 -2.50
N ASP A 40 -5.40 27.70 -2.14
CA ASP A 40 -4.98 26.35 -2.50
C ASP A 40 -5.29 25.33 -1.38
N ILE A 41 -5.65 25.79 -0.18
CA ILE A 41 -5.79 24.97 1.02
C ILE A 41 -7.23 24.51 1.21
N ILE A 42 -7.40 23.20 1.38
CA ILE A 42 -8.67 22.58 1.75
C ILE A 42 -8.66 22.26 3.23
N ILE A 43 -9.62 22.80 3.97
CA ILE A 43 -9.79 22.53 5.40
C ILE A 43 -10.72 21.33 5.57
N ASN A 44 -10.26 20.28 6.27
CA ASN A 44 -11.12 19.19 6.71
C ASN A 44 -11.39 19.34 8.22
N ILE A 45 -12.65 19.49 8.61
CA ILE A 45 -13.03 19.74 10.01
C ILE A 45 -14.38 19.08 10.34
N GLY A 46 -14.74 18.92 11.61
CA GLY A 46 -16.07 18.41 12.00
C GLY A 46 -17.19 19.41 11.63
N ARG A 47 -18.40 18.90 11.30
CA ARG A 47 -19.54 19.72 10.83
C ARG A 47 -19.99 20.79 11.84
N GLU A 48 -19.86 20.49 13.13
CA GLU A 48 -20.31 21.36 14.22
C GLU A 48 -19.18 22.22 14.81
N THR A 49 -17.97 22.11 14.26
CA THR A 49 -16.79 22.80 14.78
C THR A 49 -16.59 24.14 14.10
N GLN A 50 -16.13 25.14 14.85
CA GLN A 50 -15.78 26.45 14.29
C GLN A 50 -14.66 26.32 13.25
N ILE A 51 -14.96 26.75 12.01
CA ILE A 51 -14.00 26.78 10.90
C ILE A 51 -12.93 27.85 11.18
N PRO A 52 -11.63 27.54 11.02
CA PRO A 52 -10.57 28.52 11.18
C PRO A 52 -10.71 29.65 10.16
N LYS A 53 -10.53 30.90 10.59
CA LYS A 53 -10.58 32.05 9.69
C LYS A 53 -9.33 32.09 8.80
N PRO A 54 -9.47 32.32 7.49
CA PRO A 54 -8.33 32.57 6.62
C PRO A 54 -7.62 33.90 6.98
N PRO A 55 -6.37 34.11 6.53
CA PRO A 55 -5.70 35.40 6.62
C PRO A 55 -6.54 36.53 6.01
N GLU A 56 -6.31 37.77 6.44
CA GLU A 56 -7.06 38.93 5.98
C GLU A 56 -6.98 39.08 4.44
N GLY A 57 -8.13 39.28 3.80
CA GLY A 57 -8.24 39.38 2.35
C GLY A 57 -8.23 38.05 1.58
N HIS A 58 -8.14 36.92 2.27
CA HIS A 58 -8.05 35.59 1.66
C HIS A 58 -9.26 34.70 1.98
N HIS A 59 -9.39 33.60 1.22
CA HIS A 59 -10.37 32.54 1.49
C HIS A 59 -9.74 31.16 1.31
N TRP A 60 -10.31 30.15 1.99
CA TRP A 60 -9.91 28.76 1.78
C TRP A 60 -10.44 28.26 0.44
N LYS A 61 -9.71 27.32 -0.17
CA LYS A 61 -10.16 26.65 -1.41
C LYS A 61 -11.51 25.96 -1.23
N GLU A 62 -11.62 25.22 -0.14
CA GLU A 62 -12.77 24.38 0.18
C GLU A 62 -12.76 24.06 1.68
N VAL A 63 -13.94 23.90 2.26
CA VAL A 63 -14.12 23.32 3.60
C VAL A 63 -14.95 22.06 3.45
N ARG A 64 -14.42 20.94 3.95
CA ARG A 64 -15.07 19.63 3.92
C ARG A 64 -15.10 18.98 5.30
N HIS A 65 -15.93 17.95 5.40
CA HIS A 65 -16.21 17.23 6.63
C HIS A 65 -16.14 15.71 6.37
N ASP A 66 -14.94 15.22 6.06
CA ASP A 66 -14.67 13.82 5.74
C ASP A 66 -14.00 13.10 6.91
N ASN A 67 -14.74 12.20 7.56
CA ASN A 67 -14.23 11.30 8.62
C ASN A 67 -13.75 9.94 8.07
N LYS A 68 -13.73 9.73 6.75
CA LYS A 68 -13.48 8.41 6.15
C LYS A 68 -12.02 7.94 6.22
N GLN A 69 -11.08 8.76 6.67
CA GLN A 69 -9.65 8.41 6.61
C GLN A 69 -9.27 7.26 7.57
N ASP A 70 -9.77 7.27 8.81
CA ASP A 70 -9.48 6.22 9.79
C ASP A 70 -10.20 4.91 9.43
N GLU A 71 -11.42 5.03 8.90
CA GLU A 71 -12.19 3.90 8.41
C GLU A 71 -11.49 3.21 7.22
N ARG A 72 -10.90 3.97 6.29
CA ARG A 72 -10.09 3.41 5.20
C ARG A 72 -8.88 2.63 5.71
N ASP A 73 -8.18 3.16 6.73
CA ASP A 73 -6.99 2.48 7.30
C ASP A 73 -7.37 1.20 8.03
N ARG A 74 -8.49 1.18 8.75
CA ARG A 74 -9.06 -0.03 9.35
C ARG A 74 -9.47 -1.07 8.30
N GLN A 75 -10.22 -0.65 7.29
CA GLN A 75 -10.71 -1.54 6.23
C GLN A 75 -9.58 -2.24 5.46
N LYS A 76 -8.42 -1.58 5.31
CA LYS A 76 -7.20 -2.18 4.74
C LYS A 76 -6.79 -3.44 5.50
N TYR A 77 -6.78 -3.40 6.84
CA TYR A 77 -6.44 -4.56 7.66
C TYR A 77 -7.52 -5.64 7.64
N GLU A 78 -8.80 -5.26 7.61
CA GLU A 78 -9.88 -6.24 7.45
C GLU A 78 -9.83 -6.96 6.10
N LYS A 79 -9.51 -6.26 5.00
CA LYS A 79 -9.27 -6.90 3.70
C LYS A 79 -8.12 -7.90 3.78
N ALA A 80 -7.02 -7.56 4.47
CA ALA A 80 -5.90 -8.48 4.67
C ALA A 80 -6.28 -9.73 5.50
N ARG A 81 -7.12 -9.58 6.53
CA ARG A 81 -7.66 -10.71 7.32
C ARG A 81 -8.54 -11.62 6.47
N LYS A 82 -9.42 -11.04 5.63
CA LYS A 82 -10.23 -11.81 4.68
C LYS A 82 -9.36 -12.59 3.70
N LEU A 83 -8.34 -11.93 3.13
CA LEU A 83 -7.40 -12.56 2.21
C LEU A 83 -6.72 -13.79 2.83
N HIS A 84 -6.36 -13.73 4.11
CA HIS A 84 -5.72 -14.86 4.80
C HIS A 84 -6.56 -16.14 4.72
N ARG A 85 -7.89 -16.06 4.86
CA ARG A 85 -8.78 -17.24 4.75
C ARG A 85 -8.73 -17.91 3.38
N PHE A 86 -8.42 -17.15 2.34
CA PHE A 86 -8.39 -17.65 0.96
C PHE A 86 -6.97 -17.90 0.47
N ILE A 87 -5.93 -17.67 1.27
CA ILE A 87 -4.55 -17.70 0.79
C ILE A 87 -4.14 -19.08 0.29
N ASP A 88 -4.58 -20.14 0.97
CA ASP A 88 -4.27 -21.51 0.58
C ASP A 88 -5.02 -21.89 -0.70
N LYS A 89 -6.30 -21.51 -0.82
CA LYS A 89 -7.06 -21.66 -2.06
C LYS A 89 -6.45 -20.88 -3.23
N ILE A 90 -5.94 -19.67 -3.00
CA ILE A 90 -5.26 -18.86 -4.01
C ILE A 90 -3.95 -19.56 -4.42
N ARG A 91 -3.23 -20.15 -3.47
CA ARG A 91 -2.00 -20.92 -3.72
C ARG A 91 -2.26 -22.16 -4.56
N GLU A 92 -3.30 -22.90 -4.24
CA GLU A 92 -3.77 -24.05 -5.02
C GLU A 92 -4.17 -23.61 -6.44
N ASN A 93 -4.94 -22.53 -6.56
CA ASN A 93 -5.39 -22.02 -7.86
C ASN A 93 -4.21 -21.63 -8.76
N TYR A 94 -3.25 -20.83 -8.27
CA TYR A 94 -2.12 -20.47 -9.13
C TYR A 94 -1.23 -21.69 -9.44
N GLN A 95 -1.18 -22.69 -8.55
CA GLN A 95 -0.49 -23.95 -8.83
C GLN A 95 -1.14 -24.72 -10.00
N THR A 96 -2.47 -24.69 -10.09
CA THR A 96 -3.19 -25.25 -11.24
C THR A 96 -3.00 -24.42 -12.51
N ASP A 97 -3.01 -23.10 -12.40
CA ASP A 97 -2.85 -22.18 -13.52
C ASP A 97 -1.45 -22.24 -14.17
N TRP A 98 -0.43 -22.81 -13.49
CA TRP A 98 0.87 -23.13 -14.13
C TRP A 98 0.76 -24.08 -15.33
N LYS A 99 -0.34 -24.81 -15.46
CA LYS A 99 -0.60 -25.75 -16.57
C LYS A 99 -1.53 -25.17 -17.64
N ASN A 100 -1.97 -23.92 -17.49
CA ASN A 100 -2.88 -23.30 -18.43
C ASN A 100 -2.20 -23.13 -19.81
N LYS A 101 -2.98 -22.93 -20.88
CA LYS A 101 -2.45 -22.68 -22.23
C LYS A 101 -2.40 -21.19 -22.56
N GLU A 102 -3.09 -20.35 -21.80
CA GLU A 102 -3.20 -18.92 -22.07
C GLU A 102 -2.00 -18.13 -21.50
N MET A 103 -1.33 -17.36 -22.36
CA MET A 103 -0.16 -16.55 -21.98
C MET A 103 -0.46 -15.55 -20.86
N ARG A 104 -1.62 -14.88 -20.93
CA ARG A 104 -2.07 -13.92 -19.92
C ARG A 104 -2.18 -14.57 -18.54
N ILE A 105 -2.62 -15.82 -18.48
CA ILE A 105 -2.72 -16.59 -17.24
C ILE A 105 -1.32 -16.93 -16.72
N HIS A 106 -0.39 -17.34 -17.58
CA HIS A 106 1.00 -17.58 -17.19
C HIS A 106 1.67 -16.33 -16.60
N GLN A 107 1.53 -15.17 -17.25
CA GLN A 107 2.08 -13.91 -16.75
C GLN A 107 1.49 -13.55 -15.38
N ARG A 108 0.17 -13.67 -15.22
CA ARG A 108 -0.51 -13.44 -13.95
C ARG A 108 -0.01 -14.36 -12.83
N VAL A 109 0.17 -15.65 -13.12
CA VAL A 109 0.64 -16.64 -12.14
C VAL A 109 2.08 -16.35 -11.70
N VAL A 110 2.98 -16.03 -12.64
CA VAL A 110 4.37 -15.72 -12.31
C VAL A 110 4.46 -14.43 -11.49
N ALA A 111 3.68 -13.41 -11.86
CA ALA A 111 3.61 -12.16 -11.08
C ALA A 111 3.08 -12.42 -9.65
N LEU A 112 2.01 -13.22 -9.50
CA LEU A 112 1.46 -13.58 -8.20
C LEU A 112 2.43 -14.42 -7.36
N TYR A 113 3.14 -15.36 -8.00
CA TYR A 113 4.20 -16.15 -7.38
C TYR A 113 5.32 -15.24 -6.86
N PHE A 114 5.77 -14.26 -7.65
CA PHE A 114 6.75 -13.28 -7.21
C PHE A 114 6.26 -12.40 -6.08
N ILE A 115 5.02 -11.92 -6.10
CA ILE A 115 4.44 -11.16 -4.97
C ILE A 115 4.45 -11.99 -3.68
N CYS A 116 4.22 -13.30 -3.80
CA CYS A 116 4.23 -14.22 -2.65
C CYS A 116 5.63 -14.60 -2.17
N LYS A 117 6.61 -14.77 -3.08
CA LYS A 117 7.98 -15.22 -2.78
C LYS A 117 8.96 -14.09 -2.53
N LEU A 118 8.78 -12.96 -3.19
CA LEU A 118 9.58 -11.76 -3.07
C LEU A 118 8.75 -10.80 -2.21
N PRO A 119 9.04 -10.68 -0.92
CA PRO A 119 8.27 -9.81 -0.04
C PRO A 119 8.60 -8.35 -0.37
N ARG A 120 8.07 -7.80 -1.46
CA ARG A 120 8.11 -6.37 -1.78
C ARG A 120 7.19 -5.96 -2.94
N HIS A 121 6.40 -4.93 -2.64
CA HIS A 121 5.56 -4.01 -3.42
C HIS A 121 4.96 -4.46 -4.77
N VAL A 122 3.62 -4.41 -4.83
CA VAL A 122 2.85 -4.31 -6.07
C VAL A 122 2.93 -2.86 -6.53
N GLY A 123 3.44 -2.64 -7.74
CA GLY A 123 3.64 -1.29 -8.25
C GLY A 123 2.43 -0.64 -8.87
N LYS A 124 2.51 0.70 -8.90
CA LYS A 124 1.66 1.54 -9.72
C LYS A 124 2.38 1.81 -11.04
N GLU A 125 1.61 2.04 -12.10
CA GLU A 125 2.17 2.69 -13.29
C GLU A 125 2.64 4.09 -12.92
N LYS A 126 3.81 4.42 -13.44
CA LYS A 126 4.41 5.74 -13.31
C LYS A 126 4.13 6.51 -14.58
N TYR A 127 3.79 7.78 -14.39
CA TYR A 127 3.67 8.71 -15.50
C TYR A 127 5.07 9.16 -15.96
N GLU A 128 5.17 9.66 -17.20
CA GLU A 128 6.43 10.11 -17.82
C GLU A 128 7.20 11.16 -17.00
N ASP A 129 6.55 11.79 -16.03
CA ASP A 129 7.06 12.90 -15.24
C ASP A 129 7.51 12.48 -13.81
N GLU A 130 7.62 11.18 -13.56
CA GLU A 130 8.14 10.57 -12.32
C GLU A 130 9.54 9.94 -12.50
N THR A 131 10.20 9.60 -11.38
CA THR A 131 11.47 8.88 -11.44
C THR A 131 11.27 7.45 -11.94
N ASP A 132 12.06 7.02 -12.94
CA ASP A 132 12.07 5.65 -13.45
C ASP A 132 12.51 4.68 -12.34
N THR A 133 11.56 3.85 -11.96
CA THR A 133 11.58 3.00 -10.78
C THR A 133 10.54 1.94 -11.05
N VAL A 134 10.84 0.67 -10.78
CA VAL A 134 9.97 -0.44 -11.17
C VAL A 134 9.59 -1.29 -9.98
N ASP A 135 8.52 -2.04 -10.13
CA ASP A 135 7.96 -2.96 -9.15
C ASP A 135 7.61 -4.29 -9.82
N CYS A 136 7.14 -5.30 -9.07
CA CYS A 136 6.96 -6.66 -9.60
C CYS A 136 6.14 -6.78 -10.89
N CYS A 137 5.13 -5.93 -11.08
CA CYS A 137 4.30 -5.97 -12.29
C CYS A 137 4.89 -5.16 -13.45
N SER A 138 5.75 -4.16 -13.18
CA SER A 138 6.36 -3.25 -14.15
C SER A 138 7.84 -3.53 -14.39
N LEU A 139 8.30 -4.75 -14.09
CA LEU A 139 9.63 -5.20 -14.44
C LEU A 139 9.77 -5.21 -15.96
N ARG A 140 10.84 -4.62 -16.46
CA ARG A 140 11.38 -4.82 -17.82
C ARG A 140 12.35 -6.00 -17.91
N VAL A 141 12.64 -6.46 -19.12
CA VAL A 141 13.56 -7.57 -19.41
C VAL A 141 14.96 -7.32 -18.81
N GLU A 142 15.48 -6.10 -18.89
CA GLU A 142 16.81 -5.71 -18.36
C GLU A 142 16.98 -5.95 -16.85
N HIS A 143 15.89 -5.96 -16.09
CA HIS A 143 15.91 -6.05 -14.63
C HIS A 143 16.10 -7.46 -14.10
N ILE A 144 16.01 -8.47 -14.98
CA ILE A 144 16.14 -9.87 -14.59
C ILE A 144 17.19 -10.59 -15.41
N LYS A 145 17.95 -11.46 -14.75
CA LYS A 145 18.88 -12.38 -15.41
C LYS A 145 18.62 -13.80 -14.97
N LEU A 146 18.53 -14.70 -15.94
CA LEU A 146 18.22 -16.11 -15.73
C LEU A 146 19.51 -16.93 -15.76
N PHE A 147 19.74 -17.71 -14.70
CA PHE A 147 20.87 -18.62 -14.58
C PHE A 147 20.37 -20.05 -14.39
N GLU A 148 20.95 -21.00 -15.12
CA GLU A 148 20.57 -22.40 -14.96
C GLU A 148 21.01 -22.96 -13.61
N LYS A 149 22.21 -22.58 -13.16
CA LYS A 149 22.75 -22.97 -11.86
C LYS A 149 23.74 -21.95 -11.32
N ILE A 150 23.62 -21.65 -10.03
CA ILE A 150 24.64 -20.91 -9.27
C ILE A 150 25.01 -21.78 -8.08
N ASN A 151 26.29 -22.17 -7.98
CA ASN A 151 26.78 -23.15 -6.99
C ASN A 151 26.40 -22.83 -5.54
N THR A 152 26.28 -21.54 -5.20
CA THR A 152 25.96 -21.08 -3.84
C THR A 152 24.45 -21.00 -3.54
N ILE A 153 23.58 -21.10 -4.56
CA ILE A 153 22.13 -20.86 -4.42
C ILE A 153 21.32 -22.08 -4.85
N GLY A 154 21.70 -22.72 -5.96
CA GLY A 154 20.99 -23.86 -6.53
C GLY A 154 20.72 -23.71 -8.02
N GLU A 155 19.68 -24.39 -8.50
CA GLU A 155 19.26 -24.42 -9.89
C GLU A 155 18.12 -23.43 -10.15
N ASN A 156 17.91 -23.07 -11.43
CA ASN A 156 16.85 -22.16 -11.89
C ASN A 156 16.87 -20.83 -11.12
N VAL A 157 18.01 -20.14 -11.12
CA VAL A 157 18.20 -18.92 -10.36
C VAL A 157 17.80 -17.71 -11.19
N VAL A 158 17.03 -16.81 -10.57
CA VAL A 158 16.68 -15.50 -11.12
C VAL A 158 17.41 -14.45 -10.30
N GLU A 159 18.25 -13.66 -10.96
CA GLU A 159 18.83 -12.45 -10.42
C GLU A 159 17.91 -11.28 -10.76
N PHE A 160 17.54 -10.52 -9.74
CA PHE A 160 16.80 -9.27 -9.85
C PHE A 160 17.77 -8.13 -9.57
N ASP A 161 17.76 -7.12 -10.43
CA ASP A 161 18.56 -5.91 -10.24
C ASP A 161 17.81 -4.70 -10.82
N PHE A 162 17.17 -3.92 -9.95
CA PHE A 162 16.37 -2.78 -10.37
C PHE A 162 16.26 -1.69 -9.30
N LEU A 163 15.81 -0.51 -9.70
CA LEU A 163 15.51 0.58 -8.76
C LEU A 163 14.03 0.52 -8.36
N GLY A 164 13.77 0.19 -7.10
CA GLY A 164 12.42 0.20 -6.55
C GLY A 164 12.01 1.57 -6.03
N LYS A 165 10.94 1.62 -5.21
CA LYS A 165 10.47 2.84 -4.55
C LYS A 165 11.62 3.66 -3.92
N ASP A 166 11.51 4.98 -4.01
CA ASP A 166 12.49 5.95 -3.51
C ASP A 166 13.88 5.82 -4.18
N SER A 167 13.94 5.19 -5.35
CA SER A 167 15.16 4.88 -6.10
C SER A 167 16.15 4.01 -5.31
N ILE A 168 15.62 3.17 -4.42
CA ILE A 168 16.42 2.21 -3.66
C ILE A 168 16.67 0.99 -4.55
N ARG A 169 17.95 0.69 -4.81
CA ARG A 169 18.34 -0.48 -5.59
C ARG A 169 17.98 -1.76 -4.85
N TYR A 170 17.27 -2.64 -5.54
CA TYR A 170 16.97 -3.99 -5.11
C TYR A 170 17.84 -4.95 -5.92
N THR A 171 18.71 -5.67 -5.22
CA THR A 171 19.50 -6.76 -5.81
C THR A 171 19.24 -8.03 -5.03
N ASN A 172 18.78 -9.08 -5.71
CA ASN A 172 18.52 -10.36 -5.08
C ASN A 172 18.71 -11.51 -6.07
N LYS A 173 19.15 -12.67 -5.57
CA LYS A 173 19.25 -13.90 -6.35
C LYS A 173 18.43 -14.97 -5.66
N VAL A 174 17.44 -15.51 -6.35
CA VAL A 174 16.50 -16.48 -5.78
C VAL A 174 16.37 -17.68 -6.70
N SER A 175 16.42 -18.89 -6.11
CA SER A 175 16.04 -20.09 -6.83
C SER A 175 14.51 -20.14 -6.97
N VAL A 176 14.03 -20.28 -8.20
CA VAL A 176 12.61 -20.37 -8.53
C VAL A 176 12.26 -21.77 -9.02
N GLU A 177 10.98 -22.10 -9.02
CA GLU A 177 10.51 -23.34 -9.61
C GLU A 177 10.85 -23.40 -11.11
N LEU A 178 11.20 -24.59 -11.60
CA LEU A 178 11.57 -24.83 -13.00
C LEU A 178 10.54 -24.26 -13.98
N ARG A 179 9.24 -24.36 -13.67
CA ARG A 179 8.16 -23.81 -14.49
C ARG A 179 8.16 -22.30 -14.52
N GLY A 180 8.39 -21.66 -13.37
CA GLY A 180 8.58 -20.22 -13.28
C GLY A 180 9.75 -19.77 -14.17
N ASN A 181 10.90 -20.43 -14.09
CA ASN A 181 12.06 -20.10 -14.91
C ASN A 181 11.80 -20.28 -16.42
N LYS A 182 11.16 -21.39 -16.81
CA LYS A 182 10.77 -21.64 -18.21
C LYS A 182 9.80 -20.57 -18.75
N ASN A 183 8.81 -20.19 -17.95
CA ASN A 183 7.86 -19.14 -18.35
C ASN A 183 8.57 -17.78 -18.47
N LEU A 184 9.53 -17.46 -17.60
CA LEU A 184 10.32 -16.22 -17.74
C LEU A 184 11.13 -16.21 -19.03
N LYS A 185 11.78 -17.33 -19.40
CA LYS A 185 12.47 -17.45 -20.69
C LYS A 185 11.51 -17.14 -21.84
N LEU A 186 10.32 -17.74 -21.82
CA LEU A 186 9.28 -17.52 -22.83
C LEU A 186 8.79 -16.06 -22.87
N PHE A 187 8.68 -15.38 -21.72
CA PHE A 187 8.27 -13.97 -21.67
C PHE A 187 9.33 -13.03 -22.25
N MET A 188 10.61 -13.41 -22.17
CA MET A 188 11.74 -12.64 -22.71
C MET A 188 11.99 -12.95 -24.19
N GLU A 189 11.38 -14.00 -24.76
CA GLU A 189 11.55 -14.34 -26.18
C GLU A 189 10.98 -13.23 -27.08
N ASN A 190 11.81 -12.76 -28.01
CA ASN A 190 11.50 -11.67 -28.96
C ASN A 190 11.22 -10.30 -28.30
N LYS A 191 11.70 -10.08 -27.07
CA LYS A 191 11.68 -8.78 -26.38
C LYS A 191 13.08 -8.19 -26.30
N ASN A 192 13.16 -6.87 -26.38
CA ASN A 192 14.37 -6.11 -26.10
C ASN A 192 14.52 -5.86 -24.59
N ASP A 193 15.69 -5.41 -24.17
CA ASP A 193 16.01 -5.13 -22.77
C ASP A 193 15.06 -4.10 -22.13
N ASP A 194 14.62 -3.09 -22.91
CA ASP A 194 13.72 -2.02 -22.48
C ASP A 194 12.23 -2.41 -22.49
N ASP A 195 11.87 -3.59 -23.02
CA ASP A 195 10.48 -4.03 -23.09
C ASP A 195 9.98 -4.56 -21.74
N ASP A 196 8.68 -4.40 -21.47
CA ASP A 196 8.04 -4.94 -20.28
C ASP A 196 8.12 -6.47 -20.23
N LEU A 197 8.54 -7.03 -19.10
CA LEU A 197 8.58 -8.47 -18.87
C LEU A 197 7.17 -9.07 -18.87
N PHE A 198 6.22 -8.39 -18.23
CA PHE A 198 4.81 -8.77 -18.19
C PHE A 198 4.00 -7.79 -19.04
N ASP A 199 3.13 -8.30 -19.90
CA ASP A 199 2.20 -7.44 -20.62
C ASP A 199 1.20 -6.82 -19.60
N PRO A 200 0.51 -5.71 -19.92
CA PRO A 200 -0.34 -4.99 -18.95
C PRO A 200 -1.39 -5.89 -18.26
N LEU A 201 -1.06 -6.35 -17.06
CA LEU A 201 -1.95 -7.09 -16.17
C LEU A 201 -2.90 -6.09 -15.49
N GLY A 202 -3.95 -5.66 -16.20
CA GLY A 202 -5.03 -4.74 -15.77
C GLY A 202 -4.88 -4.10 -14.38
N ARG A 203 -4.45 -2.83 -14.33
CA ARG A 203 -3.98 -2.14 -13.11
C ARG A 203 -4.91 -1.02 -12.62
N GLU A 204 -6.13 -0.89 -13.13
CA GLU A 204 -6.91 0.34 -12.99
C GLU A 204 -7.37 0.71 -11.56
N GLU A 205 -7.41 -0.22 -10.61
CA GLU A 205 -8.10 0.02 -9.32
C GLU A 205 -7.20 0.33 -8.09
N ASN A 206 -5.87 0.34 -8.19
CA ASN A 206 -4.99 0.47 -7.00
C ASN A 206 -4.36 1.87 -6.82
N LYS A 207 -5.14 2.95 -7.04
CA LYS A 207 -4.61 4.33 -7.04
C LYS A 207 -4.30 4.91 -5.64
N ASP A 208 -4.81 4.36 -4.53
CA ASP A 208 -4.83 5.09 -3.24
C ASP A 208 -4.13 4.42 -2.03
N ILE A 209 -3.19 3.49 -2.22
CA ILE A 209 -2.45 2.94 -1.06
C ILE A 209 -1.12 3.67 -0.88
N ALA A 210 -1.05 4.54 0.14
CA ALA A 210 0.17 5.20 0.57
C ALA A 210 1.05 4.22 1.37
N LEU A 211 2.19 3.84 0.78
CA LEU A 211 3.10 2.86 1.35
C LEU A 211 4.14 3.55 2.26
N GLY A 212 3.76 3.89 3.49
CA GLY A 212 4.72 4.37 4.50
C GLY A 212 5.44 3.21 5.24
N THR A 213 6.27 3.53 6.23
CA THR A 213 7.07 2.58 7.03
C THR A 213 6.30 1.35 7.54
N SER A 214 6.98 0.20 7.63
CA SER A 214 6.44 -1.13 8.02
C SER A 214 5.53 -1.09 9.25
N LYS A 215 5.98 -0.41 10.31
CA LYS A 215 5.32 -0.32 11.62
C LYS A 215 3.94 0.35 11.59
N LEU A 216 3.73 1.33 10.70
CA LEU A 216 2.49 2.14 10.69
C LEU A 216 1.53 1.77 9.57
N ASN A 217 1.98 1.02 8.56
CA ASN A 217 1.19 0.83 7.35
C ASN A 217 0.99 -0.63 6.95
N TYR A 218 1.83 -1.56 7.44
CA TYR A 218 1.81 -2.98 7.04
C TYR A 218 1.50 -3.94 8.19
N LEU A 219 1.76 -3.53 9.43
CA LEU A 219 1.35 -4.28 10.60
C LEU A 219 0.00 -3.77 11.09
N ASP A 220 -0.92 -4.69 11.35
CA ASP A 220 -2.17 -4.35 12.01
C ASP A 220 -1.86 -3.89 13.43
N PRO A 221 -2.10 -2.61 13.78
CA PRO A 221 -1.76 -2.05 15.08
C PRO A 221 -2.43 -2.81 16.23
N ARG A 222 -3.58 -3.45 15.99
CA ARG A 222 -4.29 -4.23 17.01
C ARG A 222 -3.49 -5.41 17.52
N ILE A 223 -2.56 -5.95 16.72
CA ILE A 223 -1.64 -7.02 17.15
C ILE A 223 -0.74 -6.50 18.27
N SER A 224 -0.11 -5.35 18.07
CA SER A 224 0.76 -4.73 19.09
C SER A 224 -0.05 -4.25 20.30
N VAL A 225 -1.28 -3.75 20.09
CA VAL A 225 -2.18 -3.38 21.18
C VAL A 225 -2.57 -4.60 22.03
N ALA A 226 -2.93 -5.71 21.41
CA ALA A 226 -3.29 -6.94 22.12
C ALA A 226 -2.12 -7.48 22.94
N TRP A 227 -0.94 -7.52 22.32
CA TRP A 227 0.29 -7.95 22.99
C TRP A 227 0.60 -7.10 24.23
N ARG A 228 0.48 -5.77 24.13
CA ARG A 228 0.74 -4.90 25.29
C ARG A 228 -0.29 -5.07 26.40
N LYS A 229 -1.57 -5.32 26.07
CA LYS A 229 -2.62 -5.56 27.06
C LYS A 229 -2.41 -6.91 27.76
N LYS A 230 -1.90 -7.90 27.02
CA LYS A 230 -1.57 -9.24 27.54
C LYS A 230 -0.37 -9.24 28.49
N TRP A 231 0.64 -8.41 28.22
CA TRP A 231 1.89 -8.38 28.99
C TRP A 231 2.06 -7.12 29.85
N ASP A 232 0.99 -6.33 29.98
CA ASP A 232 0.96 -5.06 30.74
C ASP A 232 2.11 -4.10 30.41
N VAL A 233 2.40 -3.94 29.12
CA VAL A 233 3.45 -3.03 28.63
C VAL A 233 2.87 -1.64 28.38
N PRO A 234 3.51 -0.54 28.83
CA PRO A 234 3.08 0.82 28.51
C PRO A 234 3.05 1.09 27.00
N ILE A 235 2.11 1.92 26.54
CA ILE A 235 1.94 2.17 25.09
C ILE A 235 3.10 2.99 24.53
N GLU A 236 3.73 3.81 25.36
CA GLU A 236 4.83 4.71 25.05
C GLU A 236 6.11 3.95 24.68
N GLU A 237 6.28 2.74 25.20
CA GLU A 237 7.37 1.82 24.85
C GLU A 237 7.22 1.25 23.44
N ILE A 238 5.99 1.25 22.91
CA ILE A 238 5.66 0.64 21.63
C ILE A 238 5.44 1.71 20.57
N TYR A 239 4.74 2.79 20.88
CA TYR A 239 4.38 3.85 19.95
C TYR A 239 4.78 5.21 20.50
N SER A 240 5.40 6.04 19.67
CA SER A 240 5.57 7.45 20.02
C SER A 240 4.20 8.14 20.11
N LYS A 241 4.12 9.28 20.80
CA LYS A 241 2.87 10.04 20.96
C LYS A 241 2.12 10.25 19.64
N THR A 242 2.81 10.67 18.58
CA THR A 242 2.22 10.86 17.25
C THR A 242 1.70 9.56 16.62
N GLN A 243 2.35 8.42 16.89
CA GLN A 243 1.91 7.12 16.39
C GLN A 243 0.68 6.63 17.17
N HIS A 244 0.67 6.84 18.48
CA HIS A 244 -0.47 6.55 19.33
C HIS A 244 -1.72 7.30 18.87
N ASP A 245 -1.61 8.61 18.64
CA ASP A 245 -2.76 9.45 18.24
C ASP A 245 -3.36 9.02 16.89
N LYS A 246 -2.51 8.54 15.96
CA LYS A 246 -2.96 8.00 14.66
C LYS A 246 -3.66 6.63 14.79
N LEU A 247 -3.31 5.85 15.80
CA LEU A 247 -3.74 4.46 15.96
C LEU A 247 -4.77 4.31 17.08
N LEU A 248 -5.39 5.42 17.51
CA LEU A 248 -6.33 5.45 18.62
C LEU A 248 -7.50 4.48 18.41
N TRP A 249 -8.03 4.42 17.18
CA TRP A 249 -9.06 3.46 16.78
C TRP A 249 -8.70 2.01 17.13
N ALA A 250 -7.42 1.63 17.00
CA ALA A 250 -6.93 0.28 17.29
C ALA A 250 -6.72 0.06 18.79
N VAL A 251 -6.28 1.10 19.52
CA VAL A 251 -6.08 1.09 20.97
C VAL A 251 -7.40 0.87 21.71
N ASP A 252 -8.44 1.58 21.27
CA ASP A 252 -9.76 1.57 21.89
C ASP A 252 -10.48 0.23 21.65
N MET A 253 -10.34 -0.35 20.45
CA MET A 253 -11.13 -1.54 20.07
C MET A 253 -10.47 -2.88 20.41
N ALA A 254 -9.14 -2.98 20.45
CA ALA A 254 -8.47 -4.28 20.55
C ALA A 254 -8.42 -4.78 22.00
N THR A 255 -8.78 -6.04 22.23
CA THR A 255 -8.65 -6.70 23.53
C THR A 255 -7.31 -7.46 23.64
N ALA A 256 -6.96 -7.93 24.84
CA ALA A 256 -5.76 -8.75 25.06
C ALA A 256 -5.81 -10.09 24.28
N ASP A 257 -7.01 -10.57 23.98
CA ASP A 257 -7.28 -11.82 23.25
C ASP A 257 -7.42 -11.62 21.73
N TYR A 258 -7.11 -10.42 21.22
CA TYR A 258 -7.18 -10.17 19.79
C TYR A 258 -6.18 -11.04 19.03
N HIS A 259 -6.70 -11.84 18.11
CA HIS A 259 -5.93 -12.62 17.16
C HIS A 259 -6.27 -12.15 15.74
N PHE A 260 -5.24 -11.77 14.98
CA PHE A 260 -5.42 -11.34 13.60
C PHE A 260 -6.09 -12.43 12.74
N TYR A 261 -5.77 -13.70 13.02
CA TYR A 261 -6.21 -14.86 12.23
C TYR A 261 -7.51 -15.51 12.72
N ASN A 262 -7.91 -15.33 13.98
CA ASN A 262 -9.16 -15.92 14.51
C ASN A 262 -10.28 -14.88 14.41
N TYR A 263 -10.97 -14.88 13.28
CA TYR A 263 -12.26 -14.19 13.12
C TYR A 263 -13.28 -15.27 12.77
N GLU A 264 -14.33 -15.44 13.58
CA GLU A 264 -15.47 -16.33 13.27
C GLU A 264 -16.73 -15.54 12.84
N GLY A 265 -16.68 -14.20 12.89
CA GLY A 265 -17.84 -13.35 12.61
C GLY A 265 -18.21 -13.25 11.12
N GLU A 266 -19.51 -13.14 10.86
CA GLU A 266 -20.03 -12.56 9.63
C GLU A 266 -19.67 -11.08 9.55
N ILE A 267 -19.32 -10.63 8.36
CA ILE A 267 -19.02 -9.23 8.10
C ILE A 267 -20.37 -8.54 7.93
N VAL A 268 -20.73 -7.62 8.83
CA VAL A 268 -21.71 -6.58 8.49
C VAL A 268 -21.02 -5.66 7.48
N LEU A 269 -21.12 -6.02 6.21
CA LEU A 269 -20.90 -5.09 5.13
C LEU A 269 -22.10 -4.16 5.21
N HIS A 270 -21.94 -2.97 5.78
CA HIS A 270 -22.79 -1.89 5.32
C HIS A 270 -22.44 -1.71 3.85
N ASN A 271 -23.28 -2.27 2.98
CA ASN A 271 -23.33 -1.87 1.60
C ASN A 271 -23.50 -0.35 1.65
N VAL A 272 -22.45 0.36 1.29
CA VAL A 272 -22.56 1.80 1.04
C VAL A 272 -23.19 1.85 -0.34
N ASP A 273 -24.51 1.84 -0.36
CA ASP A 273 -25.27 2.17 -1.54
C ASP A 273 -24.99 3.64 -1.86
N ASP A 274 -24.83 4.00 -3.13
CA ASP A 274 -24.51 5.36 -3.61
C ASP A 274 -25.59 6.41 -3.30
N GLU A 275 -26.64 6.05 -2.56
CA GLU A 275 -27.71 6.94 -2.13
C GLU A 275 -28.01 6.69 -0.65
N GLY A 276 -27.38 7.48 0.23
CA GLY A 276 -27.47 7.33 1.68
C GLY A 276 -28.87 7.53 2.25
N GLN A 277 -29.69 6.48 2.25
CA GLN A 277 -30.92 6.39 3.04
C GLN A 277 -31.00 5.05 3.79
N GLN A 278 -30.98 5.14 5.12
CA GLN A 278 -31.32 4.07 6.04
C GLN A 278 -32.84 3.84 5.96
N ARG A 279 -33.28 2.62 5.66
CA ARG A 279 -34.66 2.20 5.95
C ARG A 279 -34.68 1.60 7.34
N ASP A 280 -35.33 2.29 8.26
CA ASP A 280 -35.68 1.75 9.57
C ASP A 280 -36.64 0.58 9.37
N SER A 281 -36.27 -0.57 9.91
CA SER A 281 -37.13 -1.73 10.06
C SER A 281 -37.46 -1.84 11.54
N ASP A 282 -38.56 -1.22 11.94
CA ASP A 282 -39.35 -1.56 13.11
C ASP A 282 -40.77 -1.05 12.82
N ASP A 283 -41.70 -1.97 12.58
CA ASP A 283 -43.03 -2.00 13.20
C ASP A 283 -43.82 -3.22 12.68
N GLU A 284 -44.24 -4.01 13.67
CA GLU A 284 -45.27 -5.09 13.76
C GLU A 284 -45.98 -5.62 12.50
#